data_AF-A0A962L561-F1
#
_entry.id   AF-A0A962L561-F1
#
_cell.length_a   1.000
_cell.length_b   1.000
_cell.length_c   1.000
_cell.angle_alpha   90.00
_cell.angle_beta   90.00
_cell.angle_gamma   90.00
#
_symmetry.space_group_name_H-M   'P 1'
#
loop_
_entity.id
_entity.type
_entity.pdbx_description
1 polymer ?
#
loop_
_entity_poly.entity_id
_entity_poly.type
_entity_poly.pdbx_seq_one_letter_code
_entity_poly.pdbx_strand_id
1 'polypeptide(L)'
;CFVRPGEVALAWTDDAADPQYARSAAAREVLESATDAKGRSLKVHLVPLPKPMHATEEEVSTIDVSGVAAPREAGTRLAASYINFYLCNRGLIVPSFDDPADQAAQQTLAALFPDRELVAVPGREILLGGGNIHCITQQQPTGSE
;
A
#
# COMPACT_ATOMS: atom_id res chain seq x y z
N CYS A 1 -0.57 -7.10 3.58
CA CYS A 1 0.44 -8.06 3.06
C CYS A 1 1.08 -8.80 4.24
N PHE A 2 1.80 -9.90 4.01
CA PHE A 2 2.58 -10.54 5.08
C PHE A 2 3.86 -9.74 5.37
N VAL A 3 4.19 -9.60 6.65
CA VAL A 3 5.47 -9.04 7.11
C VAL A 3 6.48 -10.16 7.32
N ARG A 4 6.03 -11.20 8.02
CA ARG A 4 6.77 -12.45 8.29
C ARG A 4 5.76 -13.54 8.68
N PRO A 5 6.17 -14.82 8.80
CA PRO A 5 5.25 -15.88 9.17
C PRO A 5 4.48 -15.56 10.47
N GLY A 6 3.14 -15.56 10.41
CA GLY A 6 2.26 -15.22 11.53
C GLY A 6 1.99 -13.71 11.72
N GLU A 7 2.54 -12.83 10.88
CA GLU A 7 2.37 -11.38 11.03
C GLU A 7 2.01 -10.70 9.70
N VAL A 8 1.01 -9.81 9.72
CA VAL A 8 0.48 -9.11 8.55
C VAL A 8 0.45 -7.60 8.76
N ALA A 9 0.69 -6.83 7.70
CA ALA A 9 0.46 -5.40 7.66
C ALA A 9 -0.86 -5.09 6.96
N LEU A 10 -1.65 -4.19 7.53
CA LEU A 10 -2.97 -3.76 7.07
C LEU A 10 -3.00 -2.25 6.94
N ALA A 11 -3.43 -1.75 5.77
CA ALA A 11 -3.67 -0.33 5.58
C ALA A 11 -4.83 0.14 6.46
N TRP A 12 -4.66 1.28 7.12
CA TRP A 12 -5.56 1.72 8.18
C TRP A 12 -5.82 3.22 8.16
N THR A 13 -7.04 3.61 8.53
CA THR A 13 -7.41 5.00 8.86
C THR A 13 -8.23 4.96 10.14
N ASP A 14 -8.04 5.94 11.02
CA ASP A 14 -8.89 6.14 12.20
C ASP A 14 -10.12 7.01 11.89
N ASP A 15 -10.20 7.58 10.68
CA ASP A 15 -11.33 8.39 10.25
C ASP A 15 -12.53 7.49 9.90
N ALA A 16 -13.46 7.36 10.85
CA ALA A 16 -14.68 6.59 10.69
C ALA A 16 -15.62 7.11 9.59
N ALA A 17 -15.45 8.36 9.14
CA ALA A 17 -16.21 8.92 8.02
C ALA A 17 -15.61 8.54 6.66
N ASP A 18 -14.35 8.10 6.61
CA ASP A 18 -13.74 7.61 5.38
C ASP A 18 -14.34 6.25 4.98
N PRO A 19 -14.82 6.09 3.72
CA PRO A 19 -15.29 4.80 3.21
C PRO A 19 -14.31 3.62 3.39
N GLN A 20 -13.01 3.90 3.50
CA GLN A 20 -11.97 2.90 3.74
C GLN A 20 -11.97 2.37 5.18
N TYR A 21 -12.50 3.10 6.16
CA TYR A 21 -12.55 2.66 7.56
C TYR A 21 -13.31 1.34 7.70
N ALA A 22 -14.55 1.29 7.18
CA ALA A 22 -15.39 0.09 7.28
C ALA A 22 -14.72 -1.14 6.64
N ARG A 23 -14.01 -0.95 5.53
CA ARG A 23 -13.27 -2.02 4.84
C ARG A 23 -12.08 -2.50 5.65
N SER A 24 -11.32 -1.56 6.21
CA SER A 24 -10.13 -1.86 7.02
C SER A 24 -10.53 -2.53 8.34
N ALA A 25 -11.60 -2.06 8.98
CA ALA A 25 -12.14 -2.66 10.20
C ALA A 25 -12.62 -4.09 9.98
N ALA A 26 -13.39 -4.35 8.91
CA ALA A 26 -13.81 -5.71 8.57
C ALA A 26 -12.61 -6.63 8.26
N ALA A 27 -11.60 -6.14 7.54
CA ALA A 27 -10.38 -6.90 7.29
C ALA A 27 -9.62 -7.19 8.59
N ARG A 28 -9.54 -6.21 9.49
CA ARG A 28 -8.89 -6.37 10.80
C ARG A 28 -9.57 -7.45 11.63
N GLU A 29 -10.90 -7.44 11.74
CA GLU A 29 -11.67 -8.45 12.47
C GLU A 29 -11.39 -9.87 11.96
N VAL A 30 -11.41 -10.05 10.64
CA VAL A 30 -11.09 -11.34 10.02
C VAL A 30 -9.64 -11.75 10.30
N LEU A 31 -8.69 -10.83 10.17
CA LEU A 31 -7.28 -11.13 10.37
C LEU A 31 -6.96 -11.44 11.84
N GLU A 32 -7.50 -10.69 12.79
CA GLU A 32 -7.27 -10.91 14.23
C GLU A 32 -7.90 -12.21 14.75
N SER A 33 -8.96 -12.70 14.09
CA SER A 33 -9.59 -13.99 14.41
C SER A 33 -9.00 -15.19 13.65
N ALA A 34 -8.15 -14.95 12.65
CA ALA A 34 -7.59 -15.99 11.81
C ALA A 34 -6.31 -16.64 12.39
N THR A 35 -6.05 -17.86 11.93
CA THR A 35 -4.77 -18.55 12.13
C THR A 35 -4.13 -18.87 10.79
N ASP A 36 -2.80 -18.88 10.73
CA ASP A 36 -2.09 -19.32 9.54
C ASP A 36 -2.04 -20.86 9.41
N ALA A 37 -1.48 -21.36 8.32
CA ALA A 37 -1.40 -22.80 8.04
C ALA A 37 -0.60 -23.62 9.07
N LYS A 38 0.11 -22.98 10.01
CA LYS A 38 0.82 -23.61 11.13
C LYS A 38 0.11 -23.39 12.47
N GLY A 39 -1.13 -22.92 12.47
CA GLY A 39 -1.93 -22.71 13.67
C GLY A 39 -1.54 -21.48 14.49
N ARG A 40 -0.72 -20.57 13.95
CA ARG A 40 -0.36 -19.33 14.66
C ARG A 40 -1.45 -18.29 14.44
N SER A 41 -1.92 -17.66 15.51
CA SER A 41 -2.77 -16.47 15.40
C SER A 41 -2.04 -15.36 14.67
N LEU A 42 -2.73 -14.65 13.77
CA LEU A 42 -2.11 -13.56 13.03
C LEU A 42 -1.97 -12.31 13.91
N LYS A 43 -0.75 -11.78 13.99
CA LYS A 43 -0.51 -10.44 14.53
C LYS A 43 -0.73 -9.41 13.41
N VAL A 44 -1.65 -8.48 13.64
CA VAL A 44 -1.99 -7.42 12.68
C VAL A 44 -1.26 -6.13 13.05
N HIS A 45 -0.50 -5.60 12.10
CA HIS A 45 0.18 -4.31 12.19
C HIS A 45 -0.54 -3.30 11.33
N LEU A 46 -1.02 -2.22 11.94
CA LEU A 46 -1.71 -1.16 11.22
C LEU A 46 -0.69 -0.18 10.62
N VAL A 47 -0.83 0.09 9.33
CA VAL A 47 -0.02 1.07 8.61
C VAL A 47 -0.96 2.21 8.20
N PRO A 48 -0.70 3.45 8.62
CA PRO A 48 -1.59 4.57 8.34
C PRO A 48 -1.73 4.78 6.83
N LEU A 49 -2.91 5.17 6.38
CA LEU A 49 -3.15 5.64 5.02
C LEU A 49 -2.76 7.11 4.88
N PRO A 50 -2.38 7.57 3.67
CA PRO A 50 -2.32 9.00 3.41
C PRO A 50 -3.72 9.61 3.45
N LYS A 51 -3.82 10.94 3.49
CA LYS A 51 -5.11 11.61 3.28
C LYS A 51 -5.69 11.22 1.91
N PRO A 52 -7.03 11.20 1.76
CA PRO A 52 -7.66 10.95 0.46
C PRO A 52 -7.12 11.90 -0.61
N MET A 53 -6.51 11.33 -1.65
CA MET A 53 -5.99 12.08 -2.80
C MET A 53 -6.92 11.92 -3.98
N HIS A 54 -7.01 12.94 -4.81
CA HIS A 54 -7.81 12.93 -6.02
C HIS A 54 -6.95 13.35 -7.21
N ALA A 55 -7.25 12.80 -8.38
CA ALA A 55 -6.64 13.25 -9.63
C ALA A 55 -7.07 14.69 -9.92
N THR A 56 -6.14 15.53 -10.37
CA THR A 56 -6.40 16.89 -10.83
C THR A 56 -6.71 16.91 -12.32
N GLU A 57 -7.26 18.03 -12.80
CA GLU A 57 -7.49 18.23 -14.24
C GLU A 57 -6.17 18.17 -15.03
N GLU A 58 -5.13 18.86 -14.54
CA GLU A 58 -3.82 18.89 -15.18
C GLU A 58 -3.25 17.47 -15.38
N GLU A 59 -3.34 16.64 -14.35
CA GLU A 59 -2.81 15.26 -14.34
C GLU A 59 -3.51 14.31 -15.31
N VAL A 60 -4.78 14.57 -15.65
CA VAL A 60 -5.53 13.68 -16.56
C VAL A 60 -5.74 14.29 -17.95
N SER A 61 -5.55 15.60 -18.11
CA SER A 61 -5.83 16.33 -19.35
C SER A 61 -5.04 15.84 -20.57
N THR A 62 -3.87 15.22 -20.34
CA THR A 62 -3.01 14.68 -21.40
C THR A 62 -3.19 13.18 -21.63
N ILE A 63 -4.11 12.53 -20.92
CA ILE A 63 -4.34 11.09 -21.04
C ILE A 63 -5.34 10.83 -22.18
N ASP A 64 -4.92 10.04 -23.16
CA ASP A 64 -5.78 9.65 -24.28
C ASP A 64 -7.03 8.92 -23.80
N VAL A 65 -8.20 9.42 -24.21
CA VAL A 65 -9.47 8.74 -23.99
C VAL A 65 -9.74 7.80 -25.15
N SER A 66 -9.86 6.50 -24.86
CA SER A 66 -10.30 5.50 -25.83
C SER A 66 -11.60 4.86 -25.38
N GLY A 67 -12.46 4.46 -26.33
CA GLY A 67 -13.72 3.80 -26.02
C GLY A 67 -13.58 2.39 -25.42
N VAL A 68 -12.36 1.89 -25.24
CA VAL A 68 -12.07 0.54 -24.75
C VAL A 68 -11.25 0.51 -23.45
N ALA A 69 -10.62 1.63 -23.07
CA ALA A 69 -9.90 1.76 -21.81
C ALA A 69 -10.79 2.43 -20.75
N ALA A 70 -10.54 2.13 -19.48
CA ALA A 70 -11.17 2.87 -18.40
C ALA A 70 -10.71 4.35 -18.45
N PRO A 71 -11.63 5.32 -18.46
CA PRO A 71 -11.25 6.73 -18.50
C PRO A 71 -10.56 7.16 -17.20
N ARG A 72 -9.73 8.20 -17.29
CA ARG A 72 -9.13 8.88 -16.14
C ARG A 72 -9.80 10.24 -16.02
N GLU A 73 -10.52 10.45 -14.92
CA GLU A 73 -11.33 11.65 -14.70
C GLU A 73 -10.77 12.45 -13.52
N ALA A 74 -10.75 13.77 -13.67
CA ALA A 74 -10.43 14.67 -12.58
C ALA A 74 -11.42 14.47 -11.43
N GLY A 75 -10.94 14.59 -10.19
CA GLY A 75 -11.72 14.31 -8.99
C GLY A 75 -11.84 12.82 -8.66
N THR A 76 -11.31 11.91 -9.48
CA THR A 76 -11.26 10.47 -9.13
C THR A 76 -10.40 10.28 -7.88
N ARG A 77 -10.94 9.63 -6.85
CA ARG A 77 -10.19 9.26 -5.64
C ARG A 77 -9.12 8.22 -6.00
N LEU A 78 -7.87 8.54 -5.70
CA LEU A 78 -6.73 7.69 -5.97
C LEU A 78 -6.57 6.62 -4.88
N ALA A 79 -6.18 5.41 -5.28
CA ALA A 79 -6.05 4.25 -4.39
C ALA A 79 -4.70 4.24 -3.63
N ALA A 80 -4.32 5.37 -3.02
CA ALA A 80 -3.03 5.55 -2.38
C ALA A 80 -2.87 4.64 -1.15
N SER A 81 -1.76 3.89 -1.07
CA SER A 81 -1.45 3.09 0.11
C SER A 81 0.03 2.74 0.21
N TYR A 82 0.60 2.91 1.41
CA TYR A 82 2.00 2.56 1.70
C TYR A 82 2.27 1.05 1.70
N ILE A 83 1.23 0.21 1.88
CA ILE A 83 1.41 -1.25 1.84
C ILE A 83 1.66 -1.79 0.43
N ASN A 84 1.54 -0.94 -0.61
CA ASN A 84 1.89 -1.29 -2.00
C ASN A 84 3.41 -1.14 -2.25
N PHE A 85 4.22 -1.57 -1.28
CA PHE A 85 5.68 -1.55 -1.33
C PHE A 85 6.24 -2.80 -2.01
N TYR A 86 7.51 -2.74 -2.43
CA TYR A 86 8.27 -3.92 -2.85
C TYR A 86 9.34 -4.29 -1.82
N LEU A 87 9.28 -5.53 -1.32
CA LEU A 87 10.27 -6.10 -0.39
C LEU A 87 11.30 -6.90 -1.19
N CYS A 88 12.52 -6.36 -1.33
CA CYS A 88 13.63 -7.05 -1.97
C CYS A 88 14.59 -7.63 -0.91
N ASN A 89 15.67 -8.29 -1.36
CA ASN A 89 16.57 -9.05 -0.47
C ASN A 89 17.10 -8.22 0.71
N ARG A 90 17.53 -6.98 0.46
CA ARG A 90 18.14 -6.09 1.47
C ARG A 90 17.43 -4.75 1.61
N GLY A 91 16.33 -4.53 0.89
CA GLY A 91 15.64 -3.25 0.86
C GLY A 91 14.12 -3.38 0.89
N LEU A 92 13.49 -2.27 1.22
CA LEU A 92 12.05 -2.08 1.24
C LEU A 92 11.74 -0.80 0.47
N ILE A 93 11.21 -0.93 -0.74
CA ILE A 93 10.92 0.20 -1.62
C ILE A 93 9.48 0.63 -1.38
N VAL A 94 9.29 1.77 -0.72
CA VAL A 94 7.99 2.25 -0.21
C VAL A 94 7.54 3.46 -1.01
N PRO A 95 6.26 3.56 -1.42
CA PRO A 95 5.78 4.76 -2.07
C PRO A 95 5.69 5.93 -1.06
N SER A 96 5.95 7.13 -1.53
CA SER A 96 5.73 8.39 -0.83
C SER A 96 4.78 9.25 -1.65
N PHE A 97 3.98 10.08 -0.98
CA PHE A 97 2.89 10.81 -1.62
C PHE A 97 2.92 12.31 -1.34
N ASP A 98 4.00 12.83 -0.73
CA ASP A 98 4.07 14.20 -0.21
C ASP A 98 2.95 14.48 0.81
N ASP A 99 2.60 13.46 1.59
CA ASP A 99 1.54 13.50 2.60
C ASP A 99 2.14 13.48 4.02
N PRO A 100 1.53 14.17 5.01
CA PRO A 100 2.00 14.13 6.39
C PRO A 100 2.12 12.72 6.99
N ALA A 101 1.37 11.73 6.50
CA ALA A 101 1.45 10.35 6.94
C ALA A 101 2.67 9.60 6.37
N ASP A 102 3.40 10.15 5.38
CA ASP A 102 4.58 9.52 4.77
C ASP A 102 5.58 9.10 5.86
N GLN A 103 5.92 10.03 6.76
CA GLN A 103 6.89 9.79 7.83
C GLN A 103 6.41 8.70 8.80
N ALA A 104 5.15 8.75 9.20
CA ALA A 104 4.58 7.77 10.13
C ALA A 104 4.53 6.37 9.50
N ALA A 105 4.09 6.26 8.25
CA ALA A 105 4.06 5.00 7.51
C ALA A 105 5.47 4.43 7.32
N GLN A 106 6.45 5.26 6.95
CA GLN A 106 7.85 4.84 6.79
C GLN A 106 8.45 4.37 8.12
N GLN A 107 8.18 5.05 9.24
CA GLN A 107 8.64 4.62 10.56
C GLN A 107 8.04 3.27 10.96
N THR A 108 6.73 3.09 10.79
CA THR A 108 6.06 1.81 11.03
C THR A 108 6.68 0.71 10.17
N LEU A 109 6.81 0.93 8.86
CA LEU A 109 7.35 -0.06 7.93
C LEU A 109 8.82 -0.39 8.22
N ALA A 110 9.67 0.59 8.55
CA ALA A 110 11.05 0.36 8.96
C ALA A 110 11.13 -0.51 10.23
N ALA A 111 10.28 -0.25 11.22
CA ALA A 111 10.21 -1.09 12.43
C ALA A 111 9.73 -2.52 12.14
N LEU A 112 8.88 -2.70 11.12
CA LEU A 112 8.43 -4.02 10.66
C LEU A 112 9.49 -4.77 9.84
N PHE A 113 10.49 -4.10 9.30
CA PHE A 113 11.54 -4.72 8.50
C PHE A 113 12.93 -4.21 8.93
N PRO A 114 13.37 -4.47 10.18
CA PRO A 114 14.58 -3.86 10.74
C PRO A 114 15.86 -4.25 9.98
N ASP A 115 15.87 -5.40 9.31
CA ASP A 115 16.99 -5.88 8.50
C ASP A 115 16.90 -5.44 7.02
N ARG A 116 16.09 -4.43 6.72
CA ARG A 116 15.92 -3.88 5.37
C ARG A 116 16.17 -2.39 5.37
N GLU A 117 16.89 -1.93 4.36
CA GLU A 117 17.02 -0.50 4.07
C GLU A 117 15.71 0.00 3.46
N LEU A 118 15.03 0.93 4.13
CA LEU A 118 13.84 1.58 3.59
C LEU A 118 14.25 2.66 2.59
N VAL A 119 13.73 2.57 1.37
CA VAL A 119 13.91 3.57 0.32
C VAL A 119 12.53 4.09 -0.09
N ALA A 120 12.27 5.37 0.17
CA ALA A 120 11.04 6.03 -0.26
C ALA A 120 11.17 6.51 -1.71
N VAL A 121 10.13 6.28 -2.52
CA VAL A 121 10.06 6.69 -3.93
C VAL A 121 8.76 7.44 -4.17
N PRO A 122 8.74 8.58 -4.89
CA PRO A 122 7.50 9.27 -5.24
C PRO A 122 6.54 8.34 -6.01
N GLY A 123 5.37 8.08 -5.43
CA GLY A 123 4.41 7.08 -5.92
C GLY A 123 3.22 7.66 -6.67
N ARG A 124 3.08 9.00 -6.70
CA ARG A 124 1.89 9.69 -7.25
C ARG A 124 1.65 9.40 -8.73
N GLU A 125 2.70 9.45 -9.55
CA GLU A 125 2.59 9.22 -11.00
C GLU A 125 2.13 7.80 -11.34
N ILE A 126 2.63 6.79 -10.61
CA ILE A 126 2.19 5.39 -10.79
C ILE A 126 0.73 5.24 -10.36
N LEU A 127 0.32 6.00 -9.34
CA LEU A 127 -1.01 5.96 -8.77
C LEU A 127 -2.09 6.49 -9.71
N LEU A 128 -1.77 7.48 -10.55
CA LEU A 128 -2.66 7.94 -11.63
C LEU A 128 -2.99 6.79 -12.61
N GLY A 129 -2.05 5.86 -12.79
CA GLY A 129 -2.24 4.61 -13.54
C GLY A 129 -3.04 3.54 -12.80
N GLY A 130 -3.35 3.71 -11.52
CA GLY A 130 -4.18 2.80 -10.71
C GLY A 130 -3.42 1.77 -9.87
N GLY A 131 -2.11 1.92 -9.68
CA GLY A 131 -1.29 1.02 -8.87
C GLY A 131 -0.17 1.73 -8.13
N ASN A 132 0.80 0.98 -7.60
CA ASN A 132 2.04 1.54 -7.11
C ASN A 132 3.21 0.56 -7.28
N ILE A 133 4.30 0.77 -6.55
CA ILE A 133 5.57 0.02 -6.65
C ILE A 133 5.34 -1.50 -6.71
N HIS A 134 4.56 -2.09 -5.79
CA HIS A 134 4.28 -3.54 -5.82
C HIS A 134 3.62 -3.98 -7.14
N CYS A 135 2.74 -3.16 -7.71
CA CYS A 135 2.00 -3.48 -8.93
C CYS A 135 2.88 -3.56 -10.18
N ILE A 136 4.04 -2.92 -10.17
CA ILE A 136 4.96 -2.82 -11.33
C ILE A 136 6.22 -3.68 -11.17
N THR A 137 6.30 -4.49 -10.11
CA THR A 137 7.44 -5.36 -9.79
C THR A 137 7.03 -6.82 -9.72
N GLN A 138 7.92 -7.72 -10.16
CA GLN A 138 7.75 -9.16 -10.04
C GLN A 138 9.07 -9.78 -9.55
N GLN A 139 9.10 -10.31 -8.32
CA GLN A 139 10.28 -10.97 -7.79
C GLN A 139 10.48 -12.34 -8.43
N GLN A 140 11.75 -12.67 -8.69
CA GLN A 140 12.20 -14.02 -9.00
C GLN A 140 13.03 -14.53 -7.82
N PRO A 141 12.50 -15.47 -7.01
CA PRO A 141 13.28 -16.09 -5.95
C PRO A 141 14.53 -16.78 -6.52
N THR A 142 15.62 -16.76 -5.76
CA THR A 142 16.76 -17.64 -6.05
C THR A 142 16.28 -19.08 -5.96
N GLY A 143 16.69 -19.93 -6.91
CA GLY A 143 16.43 -21.37 -6.81
C GLY A 143 17.01 -21.92 -5.50
N SER A 144 16.34 -22.91 -4.93
CA SER A 144 16.92 -23.74 -3.87
C SER A 144 17.97 -24.65 -4.51
N GLU A 145 19.21 -24.59 -4.03
CA GLU A 145 20.18 -25.69 -4.21
C GLU A 145 19.70 -26.94 -3.46
#